data_AF-A0A6S5BLH4-F1
#
_entry.id   AF-A0A6S5BLH4-F1
#
_cell.length_a   1.000
_cell.length_b   1.000
_cell.length_c   1.000
_cell.angle_alpha   90.00
_cell.angle_beta   90.00
_cell.angle_gamma   90.00
#
_symmetry.space_group_name_H-M   'P 1'
#
loop_
_entity.id
_entity.type
_entity.pdbx_description
1 polymer ?
#
loop_
_entity_poly.entity_id
_entity_poly.type
_entity_poly.pdbx_seq_one_letter_code
_entity_poly.pdbx_strand_id
1 'polypeptide(L)'
;MLMPLDEDEPRLIPSVSQPVSLNGMMLTYSDGSRYFEPSFAPSSAASSTASFTIVKNDDYNIEIRYGGEVLLRTDEYDAITLTHRLPLANGQAVLFELHSGGVACPVLYQFAVAQTGALTMLSQPFGTCSDEGKLTPAPNGFTLDLPGNPRQRWVWDANSLTLRKQP
;
A
#
# COMPACT_ATOMS: atom_id res chain seq x y z
N MET A 1 -2.46 5.66 -8.35
CA MET A 1 -2.08 7.03 -8.72
C MET A 1 -2.88 8.01 -7.87
N LEU A 2 -2.34 8.44 -6.71
CA LEU A 2 -2.90 9.56 -5.93
C LEU A 2 -2.84 10.77 -6.87
N MET A 3 -3.99 11.15 -7.43
CA MET A 3 -4.09 12.37 -8.19
C MET A 3 -4.23 13.47 -7.14
N PRO A 4 -3.34 14.48 -7.14
CA PRO A 4 -3.45 15.59 -6.22
C PRO A 4 -4.82 16.26 -6.36
N LEU A 5 -5.41 16.64 -5.24
CA LEU A 5 -6.66 17.40 -5.22
C LEU A 5 -6.36 18.89 -5.53
N ASP A 6 -7.36 19.65 -5.96
CA ASP A 6 -7.19 21.07 -6.29
C ASP A 6 -6.61 21.89 -5.13
N GLU A 7 -6.87 21.47 -3.88
CA GLU A 7 -6.33 22.09 -2.66
C GLU A 7 -4.83 21.81 -2.43
N ASP A 8 -4.27 20.77 -3.06
CA ASP A 8 -2.85 20.44 -2.97
C ASP A 8 -2.00 21.29 -3.93
N GLU A 9 -2.59 21.81 -5.00
CA GLU A 9 -1.92 22.58 -6.05
C GLU A 9 -0.99 23.70 -5.51
N PRO A 10 -1.43 24.61 -4.62
CA PRO A 10 -0.56 25.68 -4.12
C PRO A 10 0.64 25.17 -3.30
N ARG A 11 0.59 23.94 -2.76
CA ARG A 11 1.71 23.31 -2.04
C ARG A 11 2.64 22.55 -2.99
N LEU A 12 2.13 22.10 -4.13
CA LEU A 12 2.85 21.33 -5.14
C LEU A 12 3.57 22.22 -6.15
N ILE A 13 2.98 23.36 -6.56
CA ILE A 13 3.56 24.33 -7.51
C ILE A 13 5.00 24.72 -7.15
N PRO A 14 5.35 25.04 -5.87
CA PRO A 14 6.72 25.39 -5.51
C PRO A 14 7.71 24.22 -5.59
N SER A 15 7.21 22.99 -5.60
CA SER A 15 8.01 21.76 -5.72
C SER A 15 8.28 21.41 -7.19
N VAL A 16 7.51 21.97 -8.13
CA VAL A 16 7.75 21.82 -9.56
C VAL A 16 9.09 22.46 -9.90
N SER A 17 9.99 21.69 -10.51
CA SER A 17 11.37 22.08 -10.84
C SER A 17 12.38 22.04 -9.68
N GLN A 18 11.98 21.64 -8.47
CA GLN A 18 12.97 21.38 -7.42
C GLN A 18 13.76 20.12 -7.76
N PRO A 19 15.11 20.19 -7.81
CA PRO A 19 15.91 19.00 -8.05
C PRO A 19 15.81 18.06 -6.86
N VAL A 20 15.36 16.83 -7.12
CA VAL A 20 15.36 15.75 -6.13
C VAL A 20 16.66 14.98 -6.26
N SER A 21 17.35 14.77 -5.14
CA SER A 21 18.53 13.90 -5.09
C SER A 21 18.14 12.53 -4.56
N LEU A 22 18.44 11.49 -5.34
CA LEU A 22 18.31 10.10 -4.92
C LEU A 22 19.70 9.55 -4.65
N ASN A 23 19.90 8.97 -3.46
CA ASN A 23 21.08 8.15 -3.19
C ASN A 23 20.88 6.78 -3.83
N GLY A 24 21.95 6.08 -4.18
CA GLY A 24 21.83 4.76 -4.80
C GLY A 24 23.11 4.26 -5.46
N MET A 25 22.99 3.19 -6.22
CA MET A 25 24.07 2.59 -6.99
C MET A 25 23.65 2.34 -8.43
N MET A 26 24.58 2.52 -9.37
CA MET A 26 24.36 2.09 -10.75
C MET A 26 24.70 0.60 -10.87
N LEU A 27 23.70 -0.24 -11.11
CA LEU A 27 23.88 -1.67 -11.34
C LEU A 27 24.12 -1.93 -12.83
N THR A 28 25.04 -2.86 -13.13
CA THR A 28 25.30 -3.34 -14.50
C THR A 28 24.94 -4.81 -14.58
N TYR A 29 24.05 -5.16 -15.50
CA TYR A 29 23.58 -6.52 -15.68
C TYR A 29 24.46 -7.29 -16.67
N SER A 30 24.29 -8.61 -16.73
CA SER A 30 25.10 -9.49 -17.59
C SER A 30 24.99 -9.19 -19.09
N ASP A 31 23.93 -8.50 -19.51
CA ASP A 31 23.71 -8.04 -20.88
C ASP A 31 24.33 -6.66 -21.17
N GLY A 32 25.02 -6.06 -20.19
CA GLY A 32 25.65 -4.73 -20.28
C GLY A 32 24.69 -3.56 -20.04
N SER A 33 23.40 -3.82 -19.79
CA SER A 33 22.44 -2.78 -19.43
C SER A 33 22.77 -2.20 -18.05
N ARG A 34 22.50 -0.90 -17.86
CA ARG A 34 22.79 -0.18 -16.62
C ARG A 34 21.54 0.49 -16.10
N TYR A 35 21.20 0.22 -14.84
CA TYR A 35 20.05 0.82 -14.17
C TYR A 35 20.47 1.43 -12.84
N PHE A 36 19.91 2.59 -12.53
CA PHE A 36 20.07 3.21 -11.22
C PHE A 36 19.14 2.52 -10.23
N GLU A 37 19.71 1.93 -9.19
CA GLU A 37 18.98 1.40 -8.06
C GLU A 37 19.04 2.41 -6.91
N PRO A 38 17.92 3.09 -6.59
CA PRO A 38 17.89 4.04 -5.48
C PRO A 38 18.06 3.30 -4.16
N SER A 39 18.90 3.85 -3.29
CA SER A 39 18.98 3.47 -1.88
C SER A 39 18.17 4.44 -1.05
N PHE A 40 17.27 3.88 -0.24
CA PHE A 40 16.50 4.65 0.71
C PHE A 40 17.15 4.51 2.07
N ALA A 41 17.28 5.62 2.80
CA ALA A 41 17.64 5.52 4.21
C ALA A 41 16.60 4.61 4.87
N PRO A 42 17.01 3.62 5.70
CA PRO A 42 16.04 2.85 6.46
C PRO A 42 15.18 3.86 7.20
N SER A 43 13.85 3.83 6.94
CA SER A 43 12.89 4.58 7.73
C SER A 43 13.25 4.34 9.19
N SER A 44 13.18 5.34 10.06
CA SER A 44 13.35 5.11 11.51
C SER A 44 12.32 4.11 12.06
N ALA A 45 11.30 3.76 11.25
CA ALA A 45 10.39 2.65 11.46
C ALA A 45 10.89 1.28 10.97
N ALA A 46 12.04 1.14 10.30
CA ALA A 46 12.63 -0.14 9.90
C ALA A 46 13.36 -0.85 11.07
N SER A 47 12.84 -0.69 12.29
CA SER A 47 13.19 -1.57 13.41
C SER A 47 12.65 -2.97 13.11
N SER A 48 13.38 -4.02 13.46
CA SER A 48 12.93 -5.41 13.35
C SER A 48 11.65 -5.73 14.16
N THR A 49 11.18 -4.77 14.97
CA THR A 49 9.94 -4.81 15.75
C THR A 49 8.79 -4.00 15.16
N ALA A 50 8.99 -3.30 14.05
CA ALA A 50 7.95 -2.46 13.48
C ALA A 50 6.83 -3.29 12.86
N SER A 51 5.60 -2.85 13.10
CA SER A 51 4.40 -3.52 12.63
C SER A 51 3.41 -2.52 12.06
N PHE A 52 2.53 -3.01 11.18
CA PHE A 52 1.38 -2.27 10.75
C PHE A 52 0.38 -2.14 11.90
N THR A 53 -0.01 -0.91 12.21
CA THR A 53 -1.02 -0.58 13.21
C THR A 53 -2.07 0.36 12.63
N ILE A 54 -3.28 0.26 13.15
CA ILE A 54 -4.41 1.12 12.81
C ILE A 54 -4.76 1.88 14.09
N VAL A 55 -4.73 3.21 14.01
CA VAL A 55 -5.05 4.09 15.15
C VAL A 55 -6.24 4.94 14.78
N LYS A 56 -7.31 4.89 15.58
CA LYS A 56 -8.44 5.81 15.47
C LYS A 56 -8.22 6.93 16.48
N ASN A 57 -8.07 8.16 16.00
CA ASN A 57 -7.92 9.34 16.82
C ASN A 57 -9.30 9.93 17.16
N ASP A 58 -9.34 10.78 18.20
CA ASP A 58 -10.58 11.39 18.69
C ASP A 58 -11.27 12.30 17.65
N ASP A 59 -10.52 12.82 16.68
CA ASP A 59 -11.02 13.67 15.59
C ASP A 59 -11.64 12.87 14.43
N TYR A 60 -12.13 11.64 14.69
CA TYR A 60 -12.66 10.69 13.68
C TYR A 60 -11.69 10.27 12.57
N ASN A 61 -10.44 10.71 12.63
CA ASN A 61 -9.40 10.30 11.69
C ASN A 61 -8.86 8.91 12.03
N ILE A 62 -8.73 8.06 11.02
CA ILE A 62 -8.09 6.75 11.08
C ILE A 62 -6.70 6.87 10.43
N GLU A 63 -5.67 6.41 11.15
CA GLU A 63 -4.30 6.34 10.67
C GLU A 63 -3.87 4.90 10.42
N ILE A 64 -3.29 4.65 9.24
CA ILE A 64 -2.47 3.46 9.00
C ILE A 64 -1.02 3.85 9.26
N ARG A 65 -0.37 3.11 10.16
CA ARG A 65 1.01 3.34 10.56
C ARG A 65 1.87 2.12 10.32
N TYR A 66 3.15 2.34 10.07
CA TYR A 66 4.18 1.32 10.17
C TYR A 66 5.24 1.79 11.14
N GLY A 67 5.35 1.13 12.30
CA GLY A 67 6.16 1.63 13.41
C GLY A 67 5.72 3.04 13.85
N GLY A 68 6.63 4.02 13.75
CA GLY A 68 6.35 5.43 14.08
C GLY A 68 5.83 6.26 12.91
N GLU A 69 5.86 5.73 11.68
CA GLU A 69 5.54 6.46 10.45
C GLU A 69 4.04 6.37 10.14
N VAL A 70 3.43 7.51 9.79
CA VAL A 70 2.04 7.59 9.31
C VAL A 70 2.06 7.43 7.79
N LEU A 71 1.46 6.34 7.30
CA LEU A 71 1.37 6.03 5.86
C LEU A 71 0.11 6.60 5.23
N LEU A 72 -0.98 6.63 5.99
CA LEU A 72 -2.26 7.20 5.60
C LEU A 72 -2.91 7.81 6.84
N ARG A 73 -3.52 8.99 6.67
CA ARG A 73 -4.47 9.58 7.60
C ARG A 73 -5.72 9.93 6.79
N THR A 74 -6.89 9.49 7.24
CA THR A 74 -8.14 9.65 6.50
C THR A 74 -9.34 9.69 7.44
N ASP A 75 -10.35 10.46 7.08
CA ASP A 75 -11.70 10.51 7.67
C ASP A 75 -12.78 9.96 6.71
N GLU A 76 -12.38 9.41 5.56
CA GLU A 76 -13.29 8.93 4.51
C GLU A 76 -13.99 7.61 4.87
N TYR A 77 -13.42 6.84 5.80
CA TYR A 77 -13.88 5.50 6.14
C TYR A 77 -14.38 5.46 7.59
N ASP A 78 -15.48 4.75 7.82
CA ASP A 78 -16.03 4.51 9.16
C ASP A 78 -15.09 3.63 10.01
N ALA A 79 -14.49 2.63 9.36
CA ALA A 79 -13.51 1.74 9.95
C ALA A 79 -12.45 1.28 8.93
N ILE A 80 -11.25 1.00 9.42
CA ILE A 80 -10.21 0.27 8.68
C ILE A 80 -9.86 -0.97 9.50
N THR A 81 -9.81 -2.13 8.88
CA THR A 81 -9.44 -3.39 9.53
C THR A 81 -8.29 -4.06 8.77
N LEU A 82 -7.42 -4.76 9.50
CA LEU A 82 -6.37 -5.57 8.90
C LEU A 82 -6.90 -6.99 8.72
N THR A 83 -7.17 -7.38 7.47
CA THR A 83 -7.80 -8.68 7.14
C THR A 83 -6.77 -9.77 6.85
N HIS A 84 -5.57 -9.41 6.39
CA HIS A 84 -4.52 -10.38 6.09
C HIS A 84 -3.13 -9.88 6.43
N ARG A 85 -2.31 -10.75 7.05
CA ARG A 85 -0.87 -10.56 7.24
C ARG A 85 -0.13 -11.65 6.50
N LEU A 86 0.89 -11.26 5.75
CA LEU A 86 1.79 -12.20 5.12
C LEU A 86 3.25 -11.86 5.48
N PRO A 87 3.97 -12.78 6.15
CA PRO A 87 5.39 -12.60 6.39
C PRO A 87 6.18 -12.68 5.08
N LEU A 88 7.16 -11.79 4.92
CA LEU A 88 8.15 -11.82 3.85
C LEU A 88 9.53 -12.14 4.45
N ALA A 89 10.44 -12.67 3.63
CA ALA A 89 11.81 -12.98 4.08
C ALA A 89 12.54 -11.75 4.66
N ASN A 90 12.22 -10.55 4.19
CA ASN A 90 12.82 -9.27 4.59
C ASN A 90 11.78 -8.23 5.02
N GLY A 91 10.61 -8.65 5.50
CA GLY A 91 9.55 -7.71 5.86
C GLY A 91 8.18 -8.34 6.04
N GLN A 92 7.13 -7.59 5.71
CA GLN A 92 5.76 -8.08 5.73
C GLN A 92 4.89 -7.35 4.72
N ALA A 93 3.84 -8.04 4.28
CA ALA A 93 2.77 -7.47 3.50
C ALA A 93 1.44 -7.60 4.25
N VAL A 94 0.56 -6.63 4.10
CA VAL A 94 -0.76 -6.65 4.75
C VAL A 94 -1.85 -6.17 3.81
N LEU A 95 -3.03 -6.77 3.94
CA LEU A 95 -4.25 -6.33 3.26
C LEU A 95 -5.17 -5.70 4.30
N PHE A 96 -5.62 -4.49 4.01
CA PHE A 96 -6.62 -3.75 4.77
C PHE A 96 -7.97 -3.79 4.06
N GLU A 97 -9.02 -3.85 4.84
CA GLU A 97 -10.39 -3.52 4.42
C GLU A 97 -10.71 -2.10 4.89
N LEU A 98 -11.26 -1.31 3.98
CA LEU A 98 -11.68 0.07 4.19
C LEU A 98 -13.21 0.09 4.15
N HIS A 99 -13.83 0.22 5.31
CA HIS A 99 -15.28 0.17 5.48
C HIS A 99 -15.86 1.57 5.34
N SER A 100 -16.73 1.79 4.35
CA SER A 100 -17.33 3.13 4.11
C SER A 100 -18.51 3.44 5.03
N GLY A 101 -19.06 2.44 5.74
CA GLY A 101 -20.30 2.57 6.52
C GLY A 101 -21.58 2.67 5.67
N GLY A 102 -21.47 2.73 4.34
CA GLY A 102 -22.60 2.81 3.41
C GLY A 102 -22.96 1.46 2.78
N VAL A 103 -24.25 1.27 2.46
CA VAL A 103 -24.74 0.04 1.80
C VAL A 103 -24.33 -0.08 0.33
N ALA A 104 -23.94 1.03 -0.32
CA ALA A 104 -23.62 1.06 -1.75
C ALA A 104 -22.17 0.63 -2.06
N CYS A 105 -21.25 0.76 -1.10
CA CYS A 105 -19.84 0.39 -1.24
C CYS A 105 -19.34 -0.11 0.11
N PRO A 106 -19.81 -1.27 0.61
CA PRO A 106 -19.58 -1.65 2.00
C PRO A 106 -18.09 -1.74 2.33
N VAL A 107 -17.26 -2.25 1.41
CA VAL A 107 -15.82 -2.39 1.61
C VAL A 107 -15.00 -2.10 0.35
N LEU A 108 -13.87 -1.42 0.52
CA LEU A 108 -12.74 -1.39 -0.41
C LEU A 108 -11.53 -2.05 0.22
N TYR A 109 -10.51 -2.35 -0.58
CA TYR A 109 -9.29 -3.00 -0.13
C TYR A 109 -8.08 -2.12 -0.40
N GLN A 110 -7.10 -2.17 0.48
CA GLN A 110 -5.83 -1.48 0.31
C GLN A 110 -4.69 -2.37 0.76
N PHE A 111 -3.62 -2.39 0.00
CA PHE A 111 -2.52 -3.32 0.20
C PHE A 111 -1.24 -2.57 0.54
N ALA A 112 -0.52 -3.03 1.57
CA ALA A 112 0.74 -2.44 1.98
C ALA A 112 1.88 -3.46 2.04
N VAL A 113 3.08 -2.99 1.73
CA VAL A 113 4.32 -3.78 1.78
C VAL A 113 5.38 -2.97 2.50
N ALA A 114 5.96 -3.54 3.55
CA ALA A 114 7.11 -2.97 4.24
C ALA A 114 8.27 -3.97 4.15
N GLN A 115 9.42 -3.51 3.66
CA GLN A 115 10.64 -4.31 3.55
C GLN A 115 11.84 -3.55 4.11
N THR A 116 12.78 -4.28 4.70
CA THR A 116 14.05 -3.71 5.15
C THR A 116 14.81 -3.12 3.98
N GLY A 117 15.24 -1.86 4.10
CA GLY A 117 15.99 -1.14 3.06
C GLY A 117 15.16 -0.56 1.92
N ALA A 118 13.82 -0.67 1.98
CA ALA A 118 12.90 -0.07 1.02
C ALA A 118 11.91 0.88 1.70
N LEU A 119 11.33 1.80 0.93
CA LEU A 119 10.20 2.60 1.39
C LEU A 119 8.98 1.70 1.58
N THR A 120 8.19 1.99 2.63
CA THR A 120 6.91 1.32 2.81
C THR A 120 5.97 1.73 1.69
N MET A 121 5.42 0.74 1.01
CA MET A 121 4.48 0.95 -0.10
C MET A 121 3.06 0.77 0.40
N LEU A 122 2.17 1.65 -0.05
CA LEU A 122 0.72 1.55 0.14
C LEU A 122 0.06 1.71 -1.23
N SER A 123 -0.75 0.73 -1.63
CA SER A 123 -1.52 0.80 -2.87
C SER A 123 -2.60 1.87 -2.77
N GLN A 124 -3.19 2.24 -3.90
CA GLN A 124 -4.50 2.89 -3.83
C GLN A 124 -5.57 1.90 -3.34
N PRO A 125 -6.68 2.41 -2.77
CA PRO A 125 -7.89 1.63 -2.59
C PRO A 125 -8.32 0.97 -3.91
N PHE A 126 -8.75 -0.29 -3.85
CA PHE A 126 -9.28 -1.04 -4.98
C PHE A 126 -10.48 -1.88 -4.55
N GLY A 127 -11.39 -2.16 -5.47
CA GLY A 127 -12.66 -2.81 -5.13
C GLY A 127 -13.67 -2.75 -6.26
N THR A 128 -14.88 -3.22 -5.97
CA THR A 128 -16.03 -3.20 -6.89
C THR A 128 -17.24 -2.46 -6.33
N CYS A 129 -17.15 -1.83 -5.14
CA CYS A 129 -18.32 -1.26 -4.46
C CYS A 129 -19.50 -2.26 -4.43
N SER A 130 -19.19 -3.52 -4.16
CA SER A 130 -20.14 -4.62 -4.04
C SER A 130 -19.94 -5.24 -2.66
N ASP A 131 -20.57 -6.39 -2.39
CA ASP A 131 -20.34 -7.16 -1.18
C ASP A 131 -18.84 -7.47 -0.92
N GLU A 132 -18.56 -7.96 0.30
CA GLU A 132 -17.22 -8.36 0.71
C GLU A 132 -16.60 -9.40 -0.24
N GLY A 133 -15.32 -9.17 -0.54
CA GLY A 133 -14.49 -10.06 -1.32
C GLY A 133 -14.12 -11.33 -0.57
N LYS A 134 -13.97 -12.43 -1.30
CA LYS A 134 -13.48 -13.70 -0.77
C LYS A 134 -11.95 -13.75 -0.86
N LEU A 135 -11.29 -13.63 0.30
CA LEU A 135 -9.85 -13.80 0.41
C LEU A 135 -9.47 -15.28 0.48
N THR A 136 -8.51 -15.69 -0.35
CA THR A 136 -7.89 -17.02 -0.35
C THR A 136 -6.38 -16.88 -0.14
N PRO A 137 -5.86 -17.20 1.05
CA PRO A 137 -4.41 -17.19 1.32
C PRO A 137 -3.67 -18.23 0.47
N ALA A 138 -2.42 -17.92 0.11
CA ALA A 138 -1.50 -18.82 -0.58
C ALA A 138 -0.11 -18.75 0.08
N PRO A 139 0.77 -19.77 -0.06
CA PRO A 139 2.08 -19.78 0.59
C PRO A 139 2.96 -18.57 0.27
N ASN A 140 2.86 -18.07 -0.96
CA ASN A 140 3.61 -16.91 -1.45
C ASN A 140 2.69 -15.72 -1.77
N GLY A 141 1.50 -15.64 -1.17
CA GLY A 141 0.62 -14.50 -1.40
C GLY A 141 -0.85 -14.73 -1.12
N PHE A 142 -1.71 -14.12 -1.92
CA PHE A 142 -3.15 -14.28 -1.79
C PHE A 142 -3.87 -14.06 -3.12
N THR A 143 -5.09 -14.58 -3.18
CA THR A 143 -6.09 -14.22 -4.19
C THR A 143 -7.28 -13.59 -3.49
N LEU A 144 -7.79 -12.49 -4.02
CA LEU A 144 -8.99 -11.82 -3.56
C LEU A 144 -10.00 -11.81 -4.71
N ASP A 145 -11.09 -12.57 -4.54
CA ASP A 145 -12.20 -12.61 -5.49
C ASP A 145 -13.27 -11.61 -5.05
N LEU A 146 -13.42 -10.52 -5.80
CA LEU A 146 -14.40 -9.48 -5.54
C LEU A 146 -15.70 -9.77 -6.32
N PRO A 147 -16.86 -9.80 -5.66
CA PRO A 147 -18.15 -9.89 -6.33
C PRO A 147 -18.43 -8.59 -7.11
N GLY A 148 -19.43 -8.62 -7.99
CA GLY A 148 -19.85 -7.46 -8.78
C GLY A 148 -20.00 -7.78 -10.27
N ASN A 149 -20.35 -6.75 -11.05
CA ASN A 149 -20.49 -6.84 -12.50
C ASN A 149 -19.75 -5.67 -13.19
N PRO A 150 -18.53 -5.89 -13.72
CA PRO A 150 -17.83 -7.17 -13.77
C PRO A 150 -17.21 -7.55 -12.44
N ARG A 151 -17.21 -8.85 -12.14
CA ARG A 151 -16.42 -9.43 -11.04
C ARG A 151 -14.94 -9.13 -11.25
N GLN A 152 -14.17 -9.02 -10.16
CA GLN A 152 -12.73 -8.79 -10.25
C GLN A 152 -11.98 -9.83 -9.45
N ARG A 153 -10.83 -10.26 -9.95
CA ARG A 153 -9.88 -11.10 -9.21
C ARG A 153 -8.59 -10.33 -9.04
N TRP A 154 -8.11 -10.21 -7.82
CA TRP A 154 -6.82 -9.61 -7.50
C TRP A 154 -5.87 -10.68 -6.97
N VAL A 155 -4.64 -10.71 -7.47
CA VAL A 155 -3.62 -11.65 -7.05
C VAL A 155 -2.38 -10.89 -6.65
N TRP A 156 -1.86 -11.22 -5.47
CA TRP A 156 -0.55 -10.76 -5.05
C TRP A 156 0.42 -11.95 -4.94
N ASP A 157 1.64 -11.76 -5.41
CA ASP A 157 2.72 -12.76 -5.40
C ASP A 157 3.99 -12.15 -4.79
N ALA A 158 4.46 -12.78 -3.71
CA ALA A 158 5.65 -12.38 -2.96
C ALA A 158 6.94 -12.48 -3.77
N ASN A 159 7.00 -13.39 -4.75
CA ASN A 159 8.22 -13.61 -5.53
C ASN A 159 8.46 -12.46 -6.52
N SER A 160 7.37 -11.93 -7.08
CA SER A 160 7.40 -10.81 -8.03
C SER A 160 7.05 -9.47 -7.39
N LEU A 161 6.70 -9.45 -6.10
CA LEU A 161 6.21 -8.28 -5.34
C LEU A 161 5.10 -7.52 -6.09
N THR A 162 4.25 -8.24 -6.82
CA THR A 162 3.29 -7.64 -7.74
C THR A 162 1.86 -7.93 -7.29
N LEU A 163 1.08 -6.87 -7.10
CA LEU A 163 -0.38 -6.93 -7.01
C LEU A 163 -0.98 -6.67 -8.39
N ARG A 164 -1.79 -7.60 -8.92
CA ARG A 164 -2.41 -7.46 -10.23
C ARG A 164 -3.87 -7.87 -10.24
N LYS A 165 -4.66 -7.13 -11.01
CA LYS A 165 -6.01 -7.52 -11.41
C LYS A 165 -5.90 -8.57 -12.53
N GLN A 166 -6.52 -9.72 -12.33
CA GLN A 166 -6.70 -10.75 -13.35
C GLN A 166 -8.05 -10.54 -14.07
N PRO A 167 -8.09 -10.84 -15.39
CA PRO A 167 -9.33 -10.83 -16.16
C PRO A 167 -10.30 -11.94 -15.72
#